data_AF-A0A3B4Y7S6-F1
#
_entry.id   AF-A0A3B4Y7S6-F1
#
_cell.length_a   1.000
_cell.length_b   1.000
_cell.length_c   1.000
_cell.angle_alpha   90.00
_cell.angle_beta   90.00
_cell.angle_gamma   90.00
#
_symmetry.space_group_name_H-M   'P 1'
#
loop_
_entity.id
_entity.type
_entity.pdbx_description
1 polymer ?
#
loop_
_entity_poly.entity_id
_entity_poly.type
_entity_poly.pdbx_seq_one_letter_code
_entity_poly.pdbx_strand_id
1 'polypeptide(L)'
;MARNLLSNPSGEEELDSWELTENGGNQWKVEDMPGDCGHDFCKDGVTKYFATSYELCLKRQVIDLLLEGYSSEQLDAQPAVTVEDWYCGRTDCGCTYQMTVCLLDENREVIQEFKPEPVTLNPESDDCSWKQVSHTFSEYGTGLRFISFEHGGQDTKYWDGWFGVRVTGSSVTIEV
;
A
#
# COMPACT_ATOMS: atom_id res chain seq x y z
N MET A 1 -14.79 15.55 -5.05
CA MET A 1 -13.60 14.69 -5.21
C MET A 1 -13.55 13.82 -3.99
N ALA A 2 -13.46 12.50 -4.16
CA ALA A 2 -13.27 11.60 -3.04
C ALA A 2 -11.91 11.89 -2.38
N ARG A 3 -11.89 11.97 -1.04
CA ARG A 3 -10.66 12.18 -0.27
C ARG A 3 -9.95 10.85 -0.05
N ASN A 4 -8.62 10.87 0.07
CA ASN A 4 -7.88 9.70 0.52
C ASN A 4 -8.23 9.42 2.00
N LEU A 5 -8.60 8.18 2.30
CA LEU A 5 -8.91 7.69 3.63
C LEU A 5 -7.69 7.10 4.34
N LEU A 6 -6.60 6.82 3.61
CA LEU A 6 -5.34 6.40 4.23
C LEU A 6 -4.64 7.60 4.88
N SER A 7 -4.22 7.40 6.12
CA SER A 7 -3.35 8.32 6.86
C SER A 7 -1.88 8.03 6.55
N ASN A 8 -1.07 9.09 6.44
CA ASN A 8 0.37 9.01 6.16
C ASN A 8 0.74 8.10 4.95
N PRO A 9 0.20 8.35 3.75
CA PRO A 9 0.38 7.47 2.59
C PRO A 9 1.80 7.50 1.99
N SER A 10 2.60 8.52 2.33
CA SER A 10 3.93 8.75 1.72
C SER A 10 5.07 8.77 2.74
N GLY A 11 4.81 8.66 4.04
CA GLY A 11 5.86 8.63 5.07
C GLY A 11 6.28 10.01 5.60
N GLU A 12 5.47 11.06 5.39
CA GLU A 12 5.75 12.39 5.94
C GLU A 12 5.80 12.38 7.48
N GLU A 13 5.03 11.49 8.10
CA GLU A 13 4.97 11.24 9.54
C GLU A 13 5.68 9.93 9.92
N GLU A 14 6.79 9.61 9.23
CA GLU A 14 7.51 8.34 9.40
C GLU A 14 6.56 7.13 9.24
N LEU A 15 6.46 6.24 10.22
CA LEU A 15 5.56 5.07 10.22
C LEU A 15 4.28 5.31 11.05
N ASP A 16 3.99 6.55 11.44
CA ASP A 16 2.78 6.84 12.22
C ASP A 16 1.52 6.46 11.42
N SER A 17 0.50 6.02 12.14
CA SER A 17 -0.77 5.48 11.62
C SER A 17 -0.66 4.12 10.90
N TRP A 18 0.52 3.50 10.81
CA TRP A 18 0.68 2.17 10.23
C TRP A 18 0.94 1.11 11.30
N GLU A 19 0.19 0.01 11.26
CA GLU A 19 0.45 -1.19 12.04
C GLU A 19 1.49 -2.04 11.30
N LEU A 20 2.65 -2.29 11.91
CA LEU A 20 3.68 -3.15 11.31
C LEU A 20 3.34 -4.61 11.61
N THR A 21 2.81 -5.32 10.62
CA THR A 21 2.46 -6.74 10.75
C THR A 21 3.69 -7.63 10.59
N GLU A 22 4.64 -7.23 9.75
CA GLU A 22 5.96 -7.85 9.61
C GLU A 22 7.03 -6.76 9.51
N ASN A 23 8.18 -6.96 10.16
CA ASN A 23 9.24 -5.95 10.21
C ASN A 23 10.64 -6.60 10.25
N GLY A 24 10.91 -7.45 9.25
CA GLY A 24 12.14 -8.24 9.16
C GLY A 24 13.38 -7.42 8.77
N GLY A 25 14.55 -8.06 8.90
CA GLY A 25 15.84 -7.48 8.52
C GLY A 25 16.14 -6.17 9.26
N ASN A 26 16.55 -5.14 8.50
CA ASN A 26 16.79 -3.80 9.02
C ASN A 26 15.52 -2.95 9.15
N GLN A 27 14.35 -3.59 9.13
CA GLN A 27 13.04 -2.98 9.34
C GLN A 27 12.65 -2.00 8.22
N TRP A 28 11.44 -1.46 8.31
CA TRP A 28 11.00 -0.35 7.48
C TRP A 28 11.86 0.90 7.71
N LYS A 29 12.12 1.63 6.63
CA LYS A 29 12.75 2.95 6.68
C LYS A 29 12.02 3.90 5.76
N VAL A 30 11.87 5.15 6.19
CA VAL A 30 11.40 6.23 5.33
C VAL A 30 12.60 6.96 4.74
N GLU A 31 12.55 7.24 3.45
CA GLU A 31 13.60 7.94 2.71
C GLU A 31 12.99 9.02 1.81
N ASP A 32 13.77 10.06 1.52
CA ASP A 32 13.39 11.15 0.63
C ASP A 32 13.54 10.74 -0.85
N MET A 33 12.67 11.27 -1.69
CA MET A 33 12.72 11.14 -3.16
C MET A 33 13.75 12.12 -3.76
N PRO A 34 14.45 11.74 -4.86
CA PRO A 34 14.58 10.38 -5.36
C PRO A 34 15.55 9.56 -4.50
N GLY A 35 15.22 8.30 -4.28
CA GLY A 35 16.07 7.37 -3.56
C GLY A 35 17.34 6.98 -4.33
N ASP A 36 18.36 6.49 -3.63
CA ASP A 36 19.56 5.91 -4.25
C ASP A 36 19.19 4.82 -5.27
N CYS A 37 19.78 4.87 -6.46
CA CYS A 37 19.46 3.94 -7.56
C CYS A 37 17.95 3.85 -7.87
N GLY A 38 17.19 4.90 -7.55
CA GLY A 38 15.75 5.00 -7.75
C GLY A 38 15.38 5.91 -8.92
N HIS A 39 14.07 5.99 -9.16
CA HIS A 39 13.47 6.84 -10.17
C HIS A 39 12.68 7.97 -9.50
N ASP A 40 12.58 9.11 -10.18
CA ASP A 40 11.67 10.18 -9.77
C ASP A 40 10.22 9.71 -9.81
N PHE A 41 9.42 10.24 -8.88
CA PHE A 41 7.99 9.94 -8.83
C PHE A 41 7.19 10.88 -9.71
N CYS A 42 6.15 10.35 -10.36
CA CYS A 42 5.38 11.08 -11.36
C CYS A 42 4.33 12.04 -10.79
N LYS A 43 4.01 11.98 -9.49
CA LYS A 43 3.04 12.88 -8.85
C LYS A 43 3.74 13.98 -8.06
N ASP A 44 3.44 15.23 -8.40
CA ASP A 44 3.87 16.41 -7.64
C ASP A 44 3.35 16.35 -6.19
N GLY A 45 4.23 16.68 -5.24
CA GLY A 45 3.90 16.75 -3.81
C GLY A 45 4.17 15.47 -3.01
N VAL A 46 4.59 14.37 -3.64
CA VAL A 46 5.11 13.20 -2.92
C VAL A 46 6.61 13.30 -2.80
N THR A 47 7.11 13.55 -1.59
CA THR A 47 8.55 13.77 -1.34
C THR A 47 9.25 12.62 -0.67
N LYS A 48 8.52 11.62 -0.17
CA LYS A 48 9.05 10.49 0.56
C LYS A 48 8.46 9.15 0.11
N TYR A 49 9.13 8.08 0.48
CA TYR A 49 8.67 6.71 0.30
C TYR A 49 9.10 5.82 1.46
N PHE A 50 8.44 4.66 1.58
CA PHE A 50 8.81 3.61 2.51
C PHE A 50 9.67 2.57 1.81
N ALA A 51 10.80 2.19 2.39
CA ALA A 51 11.70 1.15 1.90
C ALA A 51 11.66 -0.08 2.82
N THR A 52 11.56 -1.26 2.21
CA THR A 52 11.68 -2.56 2.89
C THR A 52 13.12 -3.06 2.90
N SER A 53 13.40 -4.01 3.79
CA SER A 53 14.72 -4.62 3.94
C SER A 53 14.80 -5.98 3.21
N TYR A 54 15.72 -6.84 3.64
CA TYR A 54 16.01 -8.13 3.03
C TYR A 54 15.16 -9.30 3.54
N GLU A 55 14.41 -9.09 4.63
CA GLU A 55 13.35 -9.99 5.07
C GLU A 55 12.00 -9.28 4.95
N LEU A 56 10.92 -10.06 5.00
CA LEU A 56 9.55 -9.59 4.80
C LEU A 56 9.21 -8.43 5.74
N CYS A 57 8.81 -7.32 5.14
CA CYS A 57 8.30 -6.14 5.81
C CYS A 57 6.88 -5.88 5.29
N LEU A 58 5.89 -5.88 6.18
CA LEU A 58 4.49 -5.60 5.88
C LEU A 58 3.93 -4.57 6.84
N LYS A 59 3.14 -3.64 6.30
CA LYS A 59 2.42 -2.66 7.09
C LYS A 59 0.98 -2.59 6.66
N ARG A 60 0.11 -2.39 7.65
CA ARG A 60 -1.34 -2.42 7.52
C ARG A 60 -1.98 -1.16 8.09
N GLN A 61 -3.06 -0.72 7.48
CA GLN A 61 -3.97 0.26 8.06
C GLN A 61 -5.40 -0.24 7.92
N VAL A 62 -6.18 -0.15 9.00
CA VAL A 62 -7.59 -0.49 9.01
C VAL A 62 -8.39 0.79 9.17
N ILE A 63 -9.17 1.12 8.14
CA ILE A 63 -10.00 2.32 8.09
C ILE A 63 -11.38 1.97 8.64
N ASP A 64 -11.85 2.73 9.64
CA ASP A 64 -13.23 2.67 10.14
C ASP A 64 -14.08 3.70 9.40
N LEU A 65 -14.96 3.23 8.52
CA LEU A 65 -15.72 4.10 7.63
C LEU A 65 -16.77 4.93 8.38
N LEU A 66 -17.27 4.44 9.52
CA LEU A 66 -18.21 5.20 10.33
C LEU A 66 -17.50 6.37 11.02
N LEU A 67 -16.27 6.14 11.50
CA LEU A 67 -15.43 7.22 12.06
C LEU A 67 -14.98 8.23 11.00
N GLU A 68 -14.79 7.79 9.75
CA GLU A 68 -14.52 8.67 8.61
C GLU A 68 -15.77 9.47 8.16
N GLY A 69 -16.93 9.25 8.78
CA GLY A 69 -18.15 10.03 8.60
C GLY A 69 -19.14 9.46 7.57
N TYR A 70 -18.93 8.24 7.08
CA TYR A 70 -19.88 7.56 6.21
C TYR A 70 -21.01 6.94 7.04
N SER A 71 -22.26 7.07 6.58
CA SER A 71 -23.40 6.40 7.23
C SER A 71 -23.52 4.95 6.77
N SER A 72 -24.10 4.09 7.61
CA SER A 72 -24.40 2.70 7.23
C SER A 72 -25.23 2.62 5.95
N GLU A 73 -26.21 3.51 5.78
CA GLU A 73 -27.06 3.57 4.58
C GLU A 73 -26.26 3.88 3.31
N GLN A 74 -25.28 4.79 3.40
CA GLN A 74 -24.38 5.11 2.30
C GLN A 74 -23.51 3.92 1.93
N LEU A 75 -22.95 3.22 2.92
CA LEU A 75 -22.08 2.06 2.69
C LEU A 75 -22.86 0.85 2.18
N ASP A 76 -24.08 0.65 2.66
CA ASP A 76 -24.96 -0.44 2.24
C ASP A 76 -25.54 -0.21 0.82
N ALA A 77 -25.44 1.02 0.29
CA ALA A 77 -25.68 1.32 -1.12
C ALA A 77 -24.56 0.83 -2.06
N GLN A 78 -23.49 0.25 -1.52
CA GLN A 78 -22.34 -0.31 -2.25
C GLN A 78 -21.59 0.73 -3.11
N PRO A 79 -21.15 1.86 -2.51
CA PRO A 79 -20.38 2.87 -3.23
C PRO A 79 -19.09 2.27 -3.77
N ALA A 80 -18.59 2.79 -4.91
CA ALA A 80 -17.34 2.30 -5.47
C ALA A 80 -16.19 2.60 -4.51
N VAL A 81 -15.42 1.58 -4.16
CA VAL A 81 -14.21 1.72 -3.33
C VAL A 81 -13.00 1.52 -4.23
N THR A 82 -12.25 2.59 -4.48
CA THR A 82 -11.04 2.53 -5.30
C THR A 82 -9.82 2.52 -4.41
N VAL A 83 -8.93 1.56 -4.64
CA VAL A 83 -7.66 1.44 -3.95
C VAL A 83 -6.52 1.54 -4.96
N GLU A 84 -5.52 2.32 -4.62
CA GLU A 84 -4.33 2.51 -5.44
C GLU A 84 -3.09 2.41 -4.57
N ASP A 85 -2.01 1.89 -5.15
CA ASP A 85 -0.70 1.93 -4.53
C ASP A 85 0.39 2.06 -5.60
N TRP A 86 1.54 2.59 -5.19
CA TRP A 86 2.70 2.72 -6.06
C TRP A 86 3.88 2.00 -5.45
N TYR A 87 4.55 1.20 -6.29
CA TYR A 87 5.73 0.45 -5.89
C TYR A 87 6.84 0.56 -6.94
N CYS A 88 8.09 0.50 -6.49
CA CYS A 88 9.26 0.42 -7.36
C CYS A 88 10.37 -0.42 -6.71
N GLY A 89 11.41 -0.71 -7.50
CA GLY A 89 12.62 -1.37 -7.04
C GLY A 89 13.83 -0.47 -7.20
N ARG A 90 14.98 -0.93 -6.71
CA ARG A 90 16.27 -0.31 -7.05
C ARG A 90 16.79 -0.87 -8.37
N THR A 91 17.68 -0.15 -9.04
CA THR A 91 18.33 -0.64 -10.27
C THR A 91 19.55 -1.56 -10.03
N ASP A 92 19.93 -1.81 -8.77
CA ASP A 92 21.08 -2.65 -8.37
C ASP A 92 20.67 -3.96 -7.66
N CYS A 93 19.44 -4.05 -7.15
CA CYS A 93 18.90 -5.22 -6.44
C CYS A 93 17.44 -5.47 -6.82
N GLY A 94 17.09 -6.75 -6.99
CA GLY A 94 15.70 -7.14 -7.19
C GLY A 94 14.92 -7.18 -5.88
N CYS A 95 13.61 -7.10 -5.99
CA CYS A 95 12.70 -7.10 -4.86
C CYS A 95 11.37 -7.77 -5.20
N THR A 96 10.63 -8.15 -4.17
CA THR A 96 9.25 -8.62 -4.28
C THR A 96 8.30 -7.61 -3.67
N TYR A 97 7.15 -7.43 -4.29
CA TYR A 97 6.04 -6.60 -3.84
C TYR A 97 4.80 -7.46 -3.64
N GLN A 98 4.07 -7.24 -2.56
CA GLN A 98 2.76 -7.83 -2.33
C GLN A 98 1.81 -6.82 -1.67
N MET A 99 0.52 -6.98 -1.97
CA MET A 99 -0.56 -6.18 -1.41
C MET A 99 -1.77 -7.07 -1.15
N THR A 100 -2.54 -6.74 -0.12
CA THR A 100 -3.84 -7.34 0.17
C THR A 100 -4.77 -6.26 0.70
N VAL A 101 -5.95 -6.16 0.08
CA VAL A 101 -7.00 -5.23 0.51
C VAL A 101 -8.28 -6.01 0.76
N CYS A 102 -8.86 -5.84 1.94
CA CYS A 102 -10.10 -6.52 2.33
C CYS A 102 -11.18 -5.51 2.70
N LEU A 103 -12.36 -5.67 2.10
CA LEU A 103 -13.59 -5.05 2.57
C LEU A 103 -14.16 -5.90 3.70
N LEU A 104 -14.43 -5.29 4.85
CA LEU A 104 -14.84 -5.99 6.07
C LEU A 104 -16.19 -5.49 6.59
N ASP A 105 -16.94 -6.40 7.19
CA ASP A 105 -18.22 -6.10 7.84
C ASP A 105 -18.08 -5.58 9.28
N GLU A 106 -19.19 -5.38 9.99
CA GLU A 106 -19.20 -4.95 11.40
C GLU A 106 -18.48 -5.92 12.36
N ASN A 107 -18.44 -7.21 12.02
CA ASN A 107 -17.77 -8.27 12.76
C ASN A 107 -16.30 -8.46 12.34
N ARG A 108 -15.82 -7.64 11.39
CA ARG A 108 -14.50 -7.76 10.73
C ARG A 108 -14.35 -9.03 9.89
N GLU A 109 -15.46 -9.61 9.43
CA GLU A 109 -15.47 -10.69 8.46
C GLU A 109 -15.26 -10.14 7.06
N VAL A 110 -14.54 -10.90 6.22
CA VAL A 110 -14.20 -10.48 4.86
C VAL A 110 -15.44 -10.60 3.96
N ILE A 111 -15.85 -9.46 3.40
CA ILE A 111 -16.89 -9.36 2.37
C ILE A 111 -16.28 -9.65 1.00
N GLN A 112 -15.20 -8.95 0.67
CA GLN A 112 -14.46 -9.12 -0.58
C GLN A 112 -12.97 -8.86 -0.34
N GLU A 113 -12.11 -9.61 -1.04
CA GLU A 113 -10.66 -9.49 -0.98
C GLU A 113 -10.10 -9.19 -2.38
N PHE A 114 -9.16 -8.25 -2.43
CA PHE A 114 -8.28 -8.02 -3.56
C PHE A 114 -6.85 -8.36 -3.14
N LYS A 115 -6.32 -9.44 -3.72
CA LYS A 115 -4.96 -9.92 -3.50
C LYS A 115 -4.34 -10.29 -4.85
N PRO A 116 -3.66 -9.34 -5.51
CA PRO A 116 -2.93 -9.65 -6.73
C PRO A 116 -1.77 -10.61 -6.43
N GLU A 117 -1.34 -11.37 -7.44
CA GLU A 117 -0.15 -12.19 -7.32
C GLU A 117 1.08 -11.32 -6.98
N PRO A 118 1.96 -11.77 -6.07
CA PRO A 118 3.17 -11.04 -5.75
C PRO A 118 4.01 -10.74 -7.00
N VAL A 119 4.49 -9.50 -7.10
CA VAL A 119 5.29 -9.05 -8.24
C VAL A 119 6.76 -9.11 -7.88
N THR A 120 7.58 -9.72 -8.73
CA THR A 120 9.04 -9.68 -8.60
C THR A 120 9.62 -8.71 -9.61
N LEU A 121 10.42 -7.75 -9.16
CA LEU A 121 11.19 -6.84 -10.00
C LEU A 121 12.64 -7.31 -10.06
N ASN A 122 13.16 -7.52 -11.27
CA ASN A 122 14.56 -7.89 -11.48
C ASN A 122 15.27 -6.80 -12.31
N PRO A 123 16.29 -6.11 -11.76
CA PRO A 123 17.02 -5.05 -12.47
C PRO A 123 17.70 -5.48 -13.77
N GLU A 124 17.92 -6.79 -13.98
CA GLU A 124 18.48 -7.30 -15.23
C GLU A 124 17.46 -7.34 -16.38
N SER A 125 16.16 -7.38 -16.07
CA SER A 125 15.07 -7.52 -17.04
C SER A 125 14.01 -6.42 -16.97
N ASP A 126 13.94 -5.69 -15.87
CA ASP A 126 12.96 -4.66 -15.57
C ASP A 126 13.63 -3.29 -15.43
N ASP A 127 12.90 -2.23 -15.77
CA ASP A 127 13.34 -0.85 -15.54
C ASP A 127 13.34 -0.46 -14.05
N CYS A 128 12.67 -1.26 -13.20
CA CYS A 128 12.45 -1.01 -11.78
C CYS A 128 11.82 0.36 -11.48
N SER A 129 11.12 0.94 -12.45
CA SER A 129 10.44 2.23 -12.31
C SER A 129 9.19 2.12 -11.45
N TRP A 130 8.62 3.26 -11.07
CA TRP A 130 7.37 3.32 -10.32
C TRP A 130 6.21 2.76 -11.14
N LYS A 131 5.58 1.72 -10.60
CA LYS A 131 4.40 1.06 -11.16
C LYS A 131 3.21 1.31 -10.25
N GLN A 132 2.05 1.54 -10.85
CA GLN A 132 0.80 1.68 -10.14
C GLN A 132 0.03 0.36 -10.14
N VAL A 133 -0.49 -0.02 -8.98
CA VAL A 133 -1.59 -0.97 -8.87
C VAL A 133 -2.87 -0.20 -8.53
N SER A 134 -3.97 -0.54 -9.18
CA SER A 134 -5.27 0.09 -8.96
C SER A 134 -6.37 -0.95 -9.07
N HIS A 135 -7.33 -0.91 -8.14
CA HIS A 135 -8.48 -1.80 -8.11
C HIS A 135 -9.70 -1.04 -7.60
N THR A 136 -10.86 -1.27 -8.21
CA THR A 136 -12.13 -0.72 -7.76
C THR A 136 -13.06 -1.87 -7.39
N PHE A 137 -13.45 -1.92 -6.12
CA PHE A 137 -14.50 -2.82 -5.65
C PHE A 137 -15.86 -2.23 -6.03
N SER A 138 -16.70 -3.09 -6.61
CA SER A 138 -18.08 -2.81 -6.95
C SER A 138 -18.91 -4.06 -6.73
N GLU A 139 -20.20 -3.90 -6.45
CA GLU A 139 -21.12 -5.04 -6.29
C GLU A 139 -20.67 -6.07 -5.23
N TYR A 140 -20.00 -5.58 -4.17
CA TYR A 140 -19.45 -6.42 -3.09
C TYR A 140 -20.48 -6.88 -2.07
N GLY A 141 -21.72 -6.38 -2.13
CA GLY A 141 -22.75 -6.66 -1.14
C GLY A 141 -22.80 -5.64 0.00
N THR A 142 -23.83 -5.73 0.82
CA THR A 142 -24.08 -4.79 1.93
C THR A 142 -23.24 -5.12 3.15
N GLY A 143 -23.12 -4.18 4.09
CA GLY A 143 -22.49 -4.43 5.38
C GLY A 143 -21.05 -3.93 5.48
N LEU A 144 -20.50 -3.27 4.45
CA LEU A 144 -19.17 -2.66 4.49
C LEU A 144 -19.06 -1.70 5.69
N ARG A 145 -18.09 -1.91 6.57
CA ARG A 145 -17.79 -1.04 7.73
C ARG A 145 -16.32 -0.71 7.86
N PHE A 146 -15.43 -1.62 7.48
CA PHE A 146 -13.99 -1.36 7.53
C PHE A 146 -13.31 -1.72 6.21
N ILE A 147 -12.18 -1.08 5.96
CA ILE A 147 -11.27 -1.44 4.86
C ILE A 147 -9.92 -1.73 5.48
N SER A 148 -9.41 -2.95 5.30
CA SER A 148 -8.04 -3.31 5.64
C SER A 148 -7.16 -3.18 4.42
N PHE A 149 -6.12 -2.34 4.49
CA PHE A 149 -5.13 -2.17 3.45
C PHE A 149 -3.77 -2.62 3.99
N GLU A 150 -3.17 -3.63 3.38
CA GLU A 150 -1.84 -4.13 3.74
C GLU A 150 -0.97 -4.25 2.50
N HIS A 151 0.30 -3.85 2.62
CA HIS A 151 1.28 -3.98 1.56
C HIS A 151 2.70 -4.09 2.10
N GLY A 152 3.62 -4.49 1.22
CA GLY A 152 5.05 -4.47 1.48
C GLY A 152 5.77 -5.52 0.65
N GLY A 153 6.84 -6.08 1.22
CA GLY A 153 7.71 -7.01 0.49
C GLY A 153 9.11 -7.08 1.09
N GLN A 154 10.06 -7.49 0.26
CA GLN A 154 11.45 -7.70 0.65
C GLN A 154 12.38 -7.67 -0.57
N ASP A 155 13.69 -7.68 -0.34
CA ASP A 155 14.66 -7.91 -1.41
C ASP A 155 14.69 -9.37 -1.90
N THR A 156 15.40 -9.62 -3.00
CA THR A 156 15.65 -10.97 -3.52
C THR A 156 17.09 -11.46 -3.35
N LYS A 157 18.01 -10.60 -2.87
CA LYS A 157 19.45 -10.90 -2.80
C LYS A 157 19.98 -11.10 -1.38
N TYR A 158 19.14 -10.90 -0.37
CA TYR A 158 19.50 -10.94 1.05
C TYR A 158 20.65 -9.98 1.41
N TRP A 159 20.59 -8.75 0.89
CA TRP A 159 21.62 -7.74 1.11
C TRP A 159 21.29 -6.89 2.34
N ASP A 160 22.23 -6.82 3.27
CA ASP A 160 22.08 -5.99 4.48
C ASP A 160 21.85 -4.53 4.11
N GLY A 161 20.72 -3.97 4.56
CA GLY A 161 20.24 -2.63 4.20
C GLY A 161 18.80 -2.61 3.70
N TRP A 162 18.48 -1.58 2.90
CA TRP A 162 17.13 -1.31 2.37
C TRP A 162 17.12 -1.48 0.85
N PHE A 163 17.28 -2.73 0.43
CA PHE A 163 17.31 -3.13 -0.98
C PHE A 163 15.98 -3.75 -1.45
N GLY A 164 14.97 -3.80 -0.58
CA GLY A 164 13.66 -4.33 -0.90
C GLY A 164 12.81 -3.36 -1.72
N VAL A 165 11.53 -3.70 -1.85
CA VAL A 165 10.53 -2.86 -2.52
C VAL A 165 10.38 -1.52 -1.82
N ARG A 166 10.18 -0.48 -2.63
CA ARG A 166 9.80 0.87 -2.18
C ARG A 166 8.32 1.09 -2.48
N VAL A 167 7.58 1.64 -1.53
CA VAL A 167 6.14 1.94 -1.68
C VAL A 167 5.80 3.35 -1.24
N THR A 168 4.85 4.01 -1.90
CA THR A 168 4.39 5.37 -1.55
C THR A 168 3.07 5.69 -2.26
N GLY A 169 2.49 6.85 -1.97
CA GLY A 169 1.35 7.37 -2.74
C GLY A 169 0.11 6.47 -2.68
N SER A 170 0.00 5.65 -1.62
CA SER A 170 -1.12 4.75 -1.40
C SER A 170 -2.42 5.54 -1.20
N SER A 171 -3.52 5.06 -1.75
CA SER A 171 -4.81 5.70 -1.51
C SER A 171 -5.97 4.73 -1.47
N VAL A 172 -6.94 5.06 -0.62
CA VAL A 172 -8.27 4.43 -0.59
C VAL A 172 -9.29 5.55 -0.69
N THR A 173 -10.17 5.49 -1.68
CA THR A 173 -11.22 6.49 -1.90
C THR A 173 -12.57 5.81 -2.06
N ILE A 174 -13.63 6.48 -1.61
CA ILE A 174 -15.00 6.00 -1.74
C ILE A 174 -15.83 7.06 -2.46
N GLU A 175 -16.55 6.63 -3.50
CA GLU A 175 -17.46 7.46 -4.28
C GLU A 175 -18.91 7.17 -3.87
N VAL A 176 -19.46 8.05 -3.02
CA VAL A 176 -20.85 8.00 -2.51
C VAL A 176 -21.73 9.04 -3.21
#